data_AF-A0AAV1C0Y8-F1
#
_entry.id   AF-A0AAV1C0Y8-F1
#
_cell.length_a   1.000
_cell.length_b   1.000
_cell.length_c   1.000
_cell.angle_alpha   90.00
_cell.angle_beta   90.00
_cell.angle_gamma   90.00
#
_symmetry.space_group_name_H-M   'P 1'
#
loop_
_entity.id
_entity.type
_entity.pdbx_description
1 polymer ?
#
loop_
_entity_poly.entity_id
_entity_poly.type
_entity_poly.pdbx_seq_one_letter_code
_entity_poly.pdbx_strand_id
1 'polypeptide(L)'
;MASSNSSSTIMTTSFGFMISLAFIFAFKLSEAQSSVPAVYVLGDSLMDVGNNNHIQGSVLKANYPYNGVDYTDHKPTGRFSNGKNTADLIAEKVGVPTSPPYLSNTNDVFLQGVSFASGGSGLFNSTGQGFLKKTISLSAQVDYYTTVHHRLVQQLGADGAQQHLSKSIFVVVIGSNDVFAYFEDDDIKNSKTPDQYTHEMITILQGLITQLHSMGARKLVVSGLPMLGCTPAQRFGSSTEDCNSDMNNMASSYNQKLSSMLSGLQSSFNDISYSYIDTFAVLNDIIENAANYEGQSVPAIYILGDSLMDVGNNNYINGSLLKANYPYNGIDYPGGKPTGRFCNGKNSADFFADKVGLPTAPPYLSNTGDVFLKGVSFASGGSGLFNSTGQGLLRKTLSLTQQVDYYSMVHDRLVQQLGAAGAQQHLSRSLFVIVIGSNDVFAYFDNGNNRNGKNKVTPDQYVDQMITILQGLVQKLHSLGARKFVVIGLASLGCTPAQRFNSNTEDCNSDMNTMAIKYNQKLTAMLSGLQSNLHDINYTYFDTYPVLYDIIQNPANYGFAEVKAACCGLGKLNAGAFCTPLAVYCPNRTDHLFWDKVHPTQQAASILVNTIYSGSPPHVTPMNVQQLIAL
;
A
#
# COMPACT_ATOMS: atom_id res chain seq x y z
N MET A 1 45.02 31.79 67.71
CA MET A 1 45.42 31.86 66.28
C MET A 1 45.74 30.44 65.82
N ALA A 2 45.60 30.13 64.52
CA ALA A 2 45.61 28.79 63.92
C ALA A 2 46.45 27.72 64.67
N SER A 3 45.90 26.65 65.25
CA SER A 3 45.01 25.59 64.73
C SER A 3 45.60 24.79 63.55
N SER A 4 45.83 23.47 63.59
CA SER A 4 46.07 22.52 64.70
C SER A 4 46.24 21.12 64.07
N ASN A 5 47.42 20.50 64.19
CA ASN A 5 47.61 19.11 63.78
C ASN A 5 47.24 18.16 64.92
N SER A 6 46.41 17.16 64.64
CA SER A 6 46.41 15.88 65.38
C SER A 6 45.80 14.76 64.52
N SER A 7 46.49 13.63 64.46
CA SER A 7 46.05 12.43 63.73
C SER A 7 45.34 11.46 64.67
N SER A 8 44.25 10.83 64.23
CA SER A 8 43.89 9.48 64.65
C SER A 8 42.97 8.78 63.64
N THR A 9 43.21 7.49 63.45
CA THR A 9 42.52 6.60 62.50
C THR A 9 41.32 5.93 63.17
N ILE A 10 40.26 5.62 62.42
CA ILE A 10 39.43 4.40 62.63
C ILE A 10 38.59 4.07 61.38
N MET A 11 38.37 2.78 61.14
CA MET A 11 37.52 2.16 60.10
C MET A 11 36.02 2.31 60.47
N THR A 12 34.98 2.24 59.61
CA THR A 12 34.81 2.04 58.14
C THR A 12 33.42 2.67 57.75
N THR A 13 32.63 2.39 56.70
CA THR A 13 32.52 1.26 55.73
C THR A 13 31.68 1.65 54.50
N SER A 14 32.00 1.06 53.34
CA SER A 14 31.10 0.74 52.21
C SER A 14 30.49 1.87 51.33
N PHE A 15 30.43 1.56 50.02
CA PHE A 15 29.75 2.27 48.91
C PHE A 15 30.17 3.74 48.62
N GLY A 16 30.57 4.12 47.40
CA GLY A 16 30.76 3.29 46.20
C GLY A 16 31.45 4.06 45.05
N PHE A 17 32.30 3.35 44.31
CA PHE A 17 32.94 3.77 43.04
C PHE A 17 31.90 4.07 41.94
N MET A 18 32.18 4.88 40.91
CA MET A 18 33.28 5.85 40.67
C MET A 18 32.85 6.83 39.57
N ILE A 19 33.47 8.02 39.51
CA ILE A 19 33.50 8.81 38.26
C ILE A 19 34.46 8.13 37.29
N SER A 20 34.03 7.87 36.06
CA SER A 20 34.89 7.29 35.01
C SER A 20 34.74 7.98 33.67
N LEU A 21 35.91 8.31 33.13
CA LEU A 21 36.23 8.92 31.84
C LEU A 21 35.30 8.59 30.67
N ALA A 22 35.07 9.60 29.83
CA ALA A 22 34.38 9.47 28.55
C ALA A 22 35.16 8.57 27.57
N PHE A 23 34.78 7.30 27.48
CA PHE A 23 35.09 6.49 26.31
C PHE A 23 34.24 6.98 25.14
N ILE A 24 34.90 7.48 24.09
CA ILE A 24 34.27 7.70 22.79
C ILE A 24 34.07 6.32 22.15
N PHE A 25 33.02 5.62 22.56
CA PHE A 25 32.48 4.51 21.77
C PHE A 25 31.85 5.12 20.52
N ALA A 26 32.66 5.21 19.47
CA ALA A 26 32.13 5.28 18.12
C ALA A 26 31.34 3.99 17.87
N PHE A 27 30.03 4.06 18.07
CA PHE A 27 29.11 3.04 17.58
C PHE A 27 29.25 3.01 16.06
N LYS A 28 30.08 2.07 15.57
CA LYS A 28 29.76 1.44 14.30
C LYS A 28 28.35 0.89 14.46
N LEU A 29 27.40 1.42 13.71
CA LEU A 29 26.27 0.60 13.31
C LEU A 29 26.87 -0.51 12.46
N SER A 30 27.18 -1.64 13.09
CA SER A 30 27.06 -2.90 12.39
C SER A 30 25.57 -3.10 12.16
N GLU A 31 25.09 -2.64 11.01
CA GLU A 31 24.01 -3.34 10.33
C GLU A 31 24.33 -4.84 10.41
N ALA A 32 23.36 -5.66 10.82
CA ALA A 32 23.57 -7.09 10.97
C ALA A 32 23.70 -7.71 9.57
N GLN A 33 24.89 -7.60 8.98
CA GLN A 33 25.19 -8.01 7.62
C GLN A 33 24.76 -9.46 7.43
N SER A 34 23.90 -9.70 6.43
CA SER A 34 23.21 -10.97 6.30
C SER A 34 24.19 -12.15 6.23
N SER A 35 23.85 -13.21 6.95
CA SER A 35 24.56 -14.50 6.88
C SER A 35 24.27 -15.26 5.58
N VAL A 36 23.33 -14.76 4.78
CA VAL A 36 23.00 -15.22 3.42
C VAL A 36 23.56 -14.17 2.44
N PRO A 37 24.57 -14.49 1.61
CA PRO A 37 25.15 -13.51 0.69
C PRO A 37 24.39 -13.41 -0.63
N ALA A 38 23.61 -14.43 -1.01
CA ALA A 38 22.84 -14.47 -2.25
C ALA A 38 21.60 -15.38 -2.17
N VAL A 39 20.59 -15.08 -3.00
CA VAL A 39 19.41 -15.93 -3.24
C VAL A 39 19.32 -16.28 -4.73
N TYR A 40 19.56 -17.55 -5.06
CA TYR A 40 19.39 -18.08 -6.42
C TYR A 40 18.01 -18.71 -6.56
N VAL A 41 17.33 -18.47 -7.68
CA VAL A 41 15.91 -18.82 -7.84
C VAL A 41 15.70 -19.60 -9.13
N LEU A 42 15.10 -20.79 -9.02
CA LEU A 42 14.71 -21.65 -10.13
C LEU A 42 13.21 -21.99 -9.99
N GLY A 43 12.51 -22.11 -11.10
CA GLY A 43 11.09 -22.46 -11.07
C GLY A 43 10.24 -21.98 -12.25
N ASP A 44 8.93 -21.95 -12.00
CA ASP A 44 7.92 -21.49 -12.95
C ASP A 44 7.52 -20.00 -12.77
N SER A 45 6.36 -19.63 -13.30
CA SER A 45 5.73 -18.30 -13.20
C SER A 45 5.60 -17.76 -11.77
N LEU A 46 5.49 -18.63 -10.76
CA LEU A 46 5.43 -18.21 -9.36
C LEU A 46 6.74 -17.56 -8.86
N MET A 47 7.85 -17.79 -9.58
CA MET A 47 9.19 -17.32 -9.23
C MET A 47 9.84 -16.43 -10.32
N ASP A 48 9.23 -16.32 -11.50
CA ASP A 48 9.72 -15.43 -12.56
C ASP A 48 9.56 -13.95 -12.15
N VAL A 49 10.59 -13.18 -12.48
CA VAL A 49 10.79 -11.75 -12.19
C VAL A 49 11.08 -10.94 -13.47
N GLY A 50 10.99 -11.57 -14.63
CA GLY A 50 11.06 -10.92 -15.95
C GLY A 50 11.75 -11.72 -17.05
N ASN A 51 12.27 -12.93 -16.80
CA ASN A 51 12.99 -13.72 -17.81
C ASN A 51 12.14 -13.95 -19.06
N ASN A 52 10.87 -14.30 -18.88
CA ASN A 52 9.97 -14.52 -20.01
C ASN A 52 9.78 -13.29 -20.91
N ASN A 53 9.96 -12.08 -20.38
CA ASN A 53 9.88 -10.86 -21.20
C ASN A 53 11.00 -10.82 -22.25
N HIS A 54 12.14 -11.44 -21.98
CA HIS A 54 13.29 -11.53 -22.90
C HIS A 54 13.22 -12.71 -23.88
N ILE A 55 12.34 -13.70 -23.65
CA ILE A 55 12.20 -14.86 -24.56
C ILE A 55 11.58 -14.40 -25.90
N GLN A 56 12.30 -14.62 -27.00
CA GLN A 56 11.89 -14.18 -28.33
C GLN A 56 10.78 -15.06 -28.92
N GLY A 57 9.64 -14.45 -29.21
CA GLY A 57 8.47 -15.12 -29.78
C GLY A 57 7.66 -15.98 -28.81
N SER A 58 7.86 -15.86 -27.49
CA SER A 58 6.93 -16.40 -26.49
C SER A 58 5.83 -15.39 -26.18
N VAL A 59 4.57 -15.84 -26.07
CA VAL A 59 3.44 -15.00 -25.58
C VAL A 59 3.28 -15.03 -24.06
N LEU A 60 3.94 -15.98 -23.38
CA LEU A 60 3.87 -16.22 -21.93
C LEU A 60 4.64 -15.14 -21.15
N LYS A 61 4.24 -13.87 -21.24
CA LYS A 61 4.96 -12.74 -20.63
C LYS A 61 4.19 -12.13 -19.45
N ALA A 62 4.87 -11.31 -18.67
CA ALA A 62 4.32 -10.56 -17.54
C ALA A 62 4.69 -9.06 -17.63
N ASN A 63 4.78 -8.55 -18.86
CA ASN A 63 4.92 -7.13 -19.19
C ASN A 63 3.57 -6.49 -19.60
N TYR A 64 2.46 -7.12 -19.25
CA TYR A 64 1.11 -6.62 -19.52
C TYR A 64 0.64 -5.69 -18.38
N PRO A 65 -0.35 -4.80 -18.63
CA PRO A 65 -0.95 -3.99 -17.57
C PRO A 65 -1.43 -4.83 -16.38
N TYR A 66 -1.45 -4.21 -15.20
CA TYR A 66 -1.84 -4.80 -13.91
C TYR A 66 -0.89 -5.84 -13.31
N ASN A 67 0.03 -6.44 -14.08
CA ASN A 67 1.23 -7.05 -13.46
C ASN A 67 2.00 -5.93 -12.74
N GLY A 68 2.41 -6.15 -11.49
CA GLY A 68 3.13 -5.12 -10.71
C GLY A 68 2.33 -3.88 -10.30
N VAL A 69 0.99 -3.88 -10.40
CA VAL A 69 0.13 -2.75 -10.01
C VAL A 69 0.35 -2.21 -8.59
N ASP A 70 0.82 -3.03 -7.64
CA ASP A 70 1.07 -2.63 -6.25
C ASP A 70 2.46 -2.00 -6.03
N TYR A 71 3.31 -1.93 -7.06
CA TYR A 71 4.53 -1.11 -7.02
C TYR A 71 4.18 0.38 -7.10
N THR A 72 5.04 1.23 -6.53
CA THR A 72 4.83 2.68 -6.39
C THR A 72 4.76 3.46 -7.72
N ASP A 73 5.16 2.86 -8.84
CA ASP A 73 5.03 3.43 -10.18
C ASP A 73 3.96 2.74 -11.04
N HIS A 74 3.28 1.72 -10.48
CA HIS A 74 2.23 0.92 -11.10
C HIS A 74 2.60 0.27 -12.46
N LYS A 75 3.90 0.03 -12.74
CA LYS A 75 4.36 -0.51 -14.04
C LYS A 75 4.48 -2.04 -14.07
N PRO A 76 4.36 -2.67 -15.25
CA PRO A 76 4.62 -4.10 -15.44
C PRO A 76 6.06 -4.49 -15.07
N THR A 77 6.21 -5.25 -13.97
CA THR A 77 7.52 -5.63 -13.38
C THR A 77 8.09 -6.96 -13.88
N GLY A 78 7.42 -7.64 -14.83
CA GLY A 78 7.83 -8.97 -15.30
C GLY A 78 7.51 -10.13 -14.35
N ARG A 79 6.77 -9.87 -13.27
CA ARG A 79 6.28 -10.88 -12.32
C ARG A 79 4.84 -11.26 -12.66
N PHE A 80 4.51 -12.55 -12.57
CA PHE A 80 3.12 -13.04 -12.69
C PHE A 80 2.33 -12.78 -11.39
N SER A 81 2.39 -11.54 -10.89
CA SER A 81 1.84 -11.06 -9.62
C SER A 81 1.35 -9.62 -9.78
N ASN A 82 0.42 -9.20 -8.92
CA ASN A 82 0.06 -7.80 -8.68
C ASN A 82 1.21 -7.01 -8.04
N GLY A 83 2.14 -7.67 -7.36
CA GLY A 83 3.30 -7.02 -6.73
C GLY A 83 4.54 -7.93 -6.75
N LYS A 84 5.16 -8.06 -5.59
CA LYS A 84 6.26 -9.00 -5.34
C LYS A 84 5.80 -10.45 -5.52
N ASN A 85 6.73 -11.35 -5.83
CA ASN A 85 6.53 -12.80 -5.76
C ASN A 85 7.19 -13.37 -4.47
N THR A 86 7.04 -14.68 -4.23
CA THR A 86 7.57 -15.32 -3.02
C THR A 86 9.10 -15.23 -2.91
N ALA A 87 9.82 -15.25 -4.03
CA ALA A 87 11.29 -15.14 -4.02
C ALA A 87 11.76 -13.74 -3.64
N ASP A 88 11.06 -12.68 -4.07
CA ASP A 88 11.33 -11.31 -3.60
C ASP A 88 11.17 -11.20 -2.07
N LEU A 89 10.08 -11.76 -1.55
CA LEU A 89 9.76 -11.72 -0.11
C LEU A 89 10.77 -12.54 0.71
N ILE A 90 11.28 -13.65 0.17
CA ILE A 90 12.40 -14.40 0.77
C ILE A 90 13.67 -13.55 0.80
N ALA A 91 14.04 -12.92 -0.32
CA ALA A 91 15.23 -12.06 -0.41
C ALA A 91 15.20 -10.91 0.61
N GLU A 92 14.07 -10.19 0.70
CA GLU A 92 13.88 -9.12 1.68
C GLU A 92 13.92 -9.63 3.13
N LYS A 93 13.32 -10.79 3.42
CA LYS A 93 13.34 -11.37 4.77
C LYS A 93 14.72 -11.88 5.20
N VAL A 94 15.60 -12.23 4.26
CA VAL A 94 17.02 -12.55 4.54
C VAL A 94 17.96 -11.37 4.32
N GLY A 95 17.45 -10.15 4.07
CA GLY A 95 18.25 -8.94 4.00
C GLY A 95 19.19 -8.85 2.80
N VAL A 96 18.80 -9.38 1.64
CA VAL A 96 19.51 -9.19 0.36
C VAL A 96 18.60 -8.55 -0.70
N PRO A 97 19.15 -7.90 -1.74
CA PRO A 97 18.35 -7.39 -2.85
C PRO A 97 17.57 -8.50 -3.58
N THR A 98 16.41 -8.15 -4.14
CA THR A 98 15.60 -9.07 -4.95
C THR A 98 16.36 -9.57 -6.17
N SER A 99 16.46 -10.88 -6.35
CA SER A 99 17.21 -11.53 -7.42
C SER A 99 16.74 -11.06 -8.81
N PRO A 100 17.59 -10.46 -9.67
CA PRO A 100 17.20 -10.00 -11.01
C PRO A 100 16.97 -11.18 -11.98
N PRO A 101 16.23 -10.98 -13.10
CA PRO A 101 16.09 -11.99 -14.13
C PRO A 101 17.41 -12.17 -14.91
N TYR A 102 17.91 -13.41 -14.97
CA TYR A 102 19.14 -13.80 -15.68
C TYR A 102 19.24 -13.22 -17.11
N LEU A 103 18.14 -13.27 -17.87
CA LEU A 103 18.12 -12.80 -19.27
C LEU A 103 18.19 -11.27 -19.44
N SER A 104 18.15 -10.48 -18.36
CA SER A 104 18.33 -9.03 -18.43
C SER A 104 19.80 -8.59 -18.49
N ASN A 105 20.71 -9.34 -17.85
CA ASN A 105 22.15 -9.14 -17.92
C ASN A 105 22.87 -10.49 -17.91
N THR A 106 22.87 -11.20 -19.05
CA THR A 106 23.49 -12.54 -19.16
C THR A 106 25.02 -12.54 -18.97
N ASN A 107 25.66 -11.40 -18.70
CA ASN A 107 27.12 -11.26 -18.48
C ASN A 107 27.49 -10.99 -17.01
N ASP A 108 26.51 -10.81 -16.12
CA ASP A 108 26.77 -10.60 -14.69
C ASP A 108 27.40 -11.84 -14.01
N VAL A 109 28.00 -11.62 -12.84
CA VAL A 109 28.46 -12.70 -11.95
C VAL A 109 27.44 -12.97 -10.83
N PHE A 110 26.48 -12.07 -10.62
CA PHE A 110 25.33 -12.25 -9.72
C PHE A 110 25.71 -12.60 -8.27
N LEU A 111 26.68 -11.85 -7.72
CA LEU A 111 27.18 -12.03 -6.34
C LEU A 111 26.11 -11.90 -5.24
N GLN A 112 24.93 -11.35 -5.52
CA GLN A 112 23.79 -11.26 -4.60
C GLN A 112 22.61 -12.18 -4.97
N GLY A 113 22.79 -13.02 -6.01
CA GLY A 113 21.77 -13.94 -6.51
C GLY A 113 21.15 -13.50 -7.83
N VAL A 114 20.36 -14.39 -8.42
CA VAL A 114 19.73 -14.24 -9.73
C VAL A 114 18.56 -15.24 -9.85
N SER A 115 17.52 -14.84 -10.57
CA SER A 115 16.42 -15.73 -10.94
C SER A 115 16.58 -16.25 -12.36
N PHE A 116 16.56 -17.57 -12.49
CA PHE A 116 16.50 -18.32 -13.75
C PHE A 116 15.06 -18.76 -14.08
N ALA A 117 14.12 -18.58 -13.15
CA ALA A 117 12.73 -19.03 -13.26
C ALA A 117 12.01 -18.46 -14.48
N SER A 118 11.05 -19.22 -15.01
CA SER A 118 10.41 -18.95 -16.32
C SER A 118 8.93 -19.33 -16.30
N GLY A 119 8.05 -18.39 -16.62
CA GLY A 119 6.61 -18.63 -16.73
C GLY A 119 6.26 -19.80 -17.67
N GLY A 120 5.48 -20.76 -17.15
CA GLY A 120 5.11 -21.99 -17.86
C GLY A 120 6.16 -23.11 -17.84
N SER A 121 7.31 -22.93 -17.17
CA SER A 121 8.34 -23.97 -17.05
C SER A 121 7.84 -25.21 -16.29
N GLY A 122 8.39 -26.37 -16.65
CA GLY A 122 8.21 -27.63 -15.94
C GLY A 122 9.51 -28.42 -15.77
N LEU A 123 9.36 -29.62 -15.25
CA LEU A 123 10.41 -30.63 -15.08
C LEU A 123 10.73 -31.32 -16.40
N PHE A 124 9.72 -31.66 -17.21
CA PHE A 124 9.97 -32.19 -18.56
C PHE A 124 10.31 -31.05 -19.53
N ASN A 125 11.29 -31.26 -20.41
CA ASN A 125 11.74 -30.24 -21.38
C ASN A 125 10.66 -29.83 -22.41
N SER A 126 9.64 -30.66 -22.59
CA SER A 126 8.44 -30.37 -23.40
C SER A 126 7.42 -29.47 -22.70
N THR A 127 7.42 -29.40 -21.37
CA THR A 127 6.37 -28.71 -20.60
C THR A 127 6.36 -27.20 -20.90
N GLY A 128 5.16 -26.71 -21.23
CA GLY A 128 4.92 -25.31 -21.59
C GLY A 128 5.39 -24.89 -22.98
N GLN A 129 6.01 -25.77 -23.78
CA GLN A 129 6.41 -25.47 -25.15
C GLN A 129 5.19 -25.55 -26.11
N GLY A 130 5.23 -24.80 -27.21
CA GLY A 130 4.20 -24.82 -28.25
C GLY A 130 4.42 -23.75 -29.31
N PHE A 131 3.54 -23.68 -30.32
CA PHE A 131 3.73 -22.81 -31.51
C PHE A 131 4.05 -21.33 -31.19
N LEU A 132 3.47 -20.78 -30.12
CA LEU A 132 3.77 -19.44 -29.60
C LEU A 132 4.13 -19.43 -28.11
N LYS A 133 4.22 -20.60 -27.46
CA LYS A 133 4.63 -20.74 -26.05
C LYS A 133 6.09 -21.22 -26.03
N LYS A 134 7.00 -20.45 -25.43
CA LYS A 134 8.38 -20.87 -25.20
C LYS A 134 8.79 -20.61 -23.76
N THR A 135 9.40 -21.60 -23.14
CA THR A 135 9.76 -21.61 -21.71
C THR A 135 11.22 -22.06 -21.53
N ILE A 136 11.84 -21.67 -20.42
CA ILE A 136 13.14 -22.21 -19.98
C ILE A 136 12.84 -23.36 -19.02
N SER A 137 12.95 -24.60 -19.47
CA SER A 137 12.74 -25.80 -18.62
C SER A 137 13.73 -25.84 -17.45
N LEU A 138 13.40 -26.56 -16.37
CA LEU A 138 14.26 -26.58 -15.17
C LEU A 138 15.70 -27.04 -15.48
N SER A 139 15.90 -27.96 -16.43
CA SER A 139 17.23 -28.35 -16.92
C SER A 139 18.02 -27.14 -17.45
N ALA A 140 17.42 -26.36 -18.36
CA ALA A 140 18.08 -25.17 -18.92
C ALA A 140 18.31 -24.06 -17.89
N GLN A 141 17.49 -23.99 -16.82
CA GLN A 141 17.73 -23.10 -15.68
C GLN A 141 18.96 -23.54 -14.87
N VAL A 142 19.19 -24.85 -14.71
CA VAL A 142 20.41 -25.38 -14.09
C VAL A 142 21.63 -25.14 -14.99
N ASP A 143 21.51 -25.25 -16.31
CA ASP A 143 22.60 -24.94 -17.26
C ASP A 143 23.00 -23.44 -17.22
N TYR A 144 22.02 -22.54 -17.07
CA TYR A 144 22.29 -21.12 -16.80
C TYR A 144 22.97 -20.92 -15.45
N TYR A 145 22.57 -21.66 -14.40
CA TYR A 145 23.30 -21.64 -13.13
C TYR A 145 24.73 -22.20 -13.24
N THR A 146 24.99 -23.24 -14.04
CA THR A 146 26.36 -23.70 -14.34
C THR A 146 27.22 -22.58 -14.94
N THR A 147 26.63 -21.77 -15.82
CA THR A 147 27.30 -20.60 -16.40
C THR A 147 27.63 -19.53 -15.34
N VAL A 148 26.73 -19.26 -14.39
CA VAL A 148 26.97 -18.33 -13.28
C VAL A 148 27.99 -18.89 -12.28
N HIS A 149 27.91 -20.18 -11.94
CA HIS A 149 28.87 -20.89 -11.11
C HIS A 149 30.30 -20.78 -11.66
N HIS A 150 30.51 -20.98 -12.96
CA HIS A 150 31.83 -20.80 -13.58
C HIS A 150 32.37 -19.37 -13.42
N ARG A 151 31.52 -18.34 -13.47
CA ARG A 151 31.95 -16.94 -13.25
C ARG A 151 32.27 -16.64 -11.79
N LEU A 152 31.49 -17.20 -10.86
CA LEU A 152 31.77 -17.12 -9.43
C LEU A 152 33.13 -17.75 -9.11
N VAL A 153 33.45 -18.92 -9.69
CA VAL A 153 34.77 -19.56 -9.58
C VAL A 153 35.88 -18.72 -10.22
N GLN A 154 35.62 -18.05 -11.36
CA GLN A 154 36.58 -17.14 -11.99
C GLN A 154 36.85 -15.87 -11.18
N GLN A 155 35.84 -15.31 -10.50
CA GLN A 155 35.98 -14.06 -9.73
C GLN A 155 36.46 -14.29 -8.29
N LEU A 156 36.03 -15.37 -7.63
CA LEU A 156 36.27 -15.63 -6.20
C LEU A 156 37.31 -16.74 -5.95
N GLY A 157 37.74 -17.45 -7.00
CA GLY A 157 38.42 -18.74 -6.87
C GLY A 157 37.47 -19.86 -6.46
N ALA A 158 37.92 -21.12 -6.55
CA ALA A 158 37.10 -22.29 -6.24
C ALA A 158 36.62 -22.29 -4.77
N ASP A 159 37.53 -22.10 -3.82
CA ASP A 159 37.21 -22.08 -2.39
C ASP A 159 36.30 -20.90 -2.01
N GLY A 160 36.53 -19.73 -2.60
CA GLY A 160 35.71 -18.53 -2.39
C GLY A 160 34.30 -18.69 -2.93
N ALA A 161 34.15 -19.25 -4.13
CA ALA A 161 32.86 -19.60 -4.71
C ALA A 161 32.13 -20.66 -3.85
N GLN A 162 32.81 -21.72 -3.44
CA GLN A 162 32.22 -22.74 -2.56
C GLN A 162 31.78 -22.16 -1.21
N GLN A 163 32.57 -21.24 -0.61
CA GLN A 163 32.20 -20.58 0.65
C GLN A 163 31.03 -19.59 0.48
N HIS A 164 30.89 -18.96 -0.68
CA HIS A 164 29.76 -18.09 -1.04
C HIS A 164 28.47 -18.90 -1.23
N LEU A 165 28.54 -19.93 -2.06
CA LEU A 165 27.40 -20.75 -2.48
C LEU A 165 26.84 -21.61 -1.35
N SER A 166 27.70 -22.19 -0.51
CA SER A 166 27.27 -22.94 0.68
C SER A 166 26.57 -22.08 1.75
N LYS A 167 26.79 -20.76 1.75
CA LYS A 167 26.06 -19.80 2.59
C LYS A 167 24.78 -19.26 1.93
N SER A 168 24.69 -19.32 0.61
CA SER A 168 23.57 -18.82 -0.20
C SER A 168 22.32 -19.70 -0.07
N ILE A 169 21.15 -19.15 -0.43
CA ILE A 169 19.88 -19.89 -0.50
C ILE A 169 19.52 -20.18 -1.96
N PHE A 170 18.98 -21.38 -2.20
CA PHE A 170 18.47 -21.82 -3.49
C PHE A 170 16.97 -22.11 -3.39
N VAL A 171 16.14 -21.30 -4.04
CA VAL A 171 14.69 -21.46 -4.09
C VAL A 171 14.32 -22.27 -5.34
N VAL A 172 13.53 -23.34 -5.19
CA VAL A 172 13.08 -24.23 -6.27
C VAL A 172 11.56 -24.45 -6.16
N VAL A 173 10.79 -23.93 -7.12
CA VAL A 173 9.32 -24.08 -7.17
C VAL A 173 8.88 -24.45 -8.58
N ILE A 174 8.49 -25.71 -8.77
CA ILE A 174 8.31 -26.32 -10.10
C ILE A 174 7.36 -27.52 -10.02
N GLY A 175 6.78 -27.92 -11.15
CA GLY A 175 5.95 -29.13 -11.30
C GLY A 175 4.48 -28.86 -11.60
N SER A 176 3.99 -27.64 -11.34
CA SER A 176 2.58 -27.28 -11.55
C SER A 176 2.16 -27.42 -13.02
N ASN A 177 3.00 -26.93 -13.94
CA ASN A 177 2.76 -27.00 -15.37
C ASN A 177 2.86 -28.44 -15.92
N ASP A 178 3.66 -29.31 -15.30
CA ASP A 178 3.75 -30.72 -15.71
C ASP A 178 2.48 -31.49 -15.32
N VAL A 179 1.87 -31.18 -14.17
CA VAL A 179 0.55 -31.72 -13.80
C VAL A 179 -0.55 -31.16 -14.70
N PHE A 180 -0.57 -29.85 -15.00
CA PHE A 180 -1.52 -29.31 -15.98
C PHE A 180 -1.37 -29.99 -17.35
N ALA A 181 -0.14 -30.18 -17.84
CA ALA A 181 0.12 -30.90 -19.08
C ALA A 181 -0.40 -32.36 -19.06
N TYR A 182 -0.28 -33.07 -17.93
CA TYR A 182 -0.87 -34.41 -17.78
C TYR A 182 -2.40 -34.40 -17.97
N PHE A 183 -3.12 -33.40 -17.45
CA PHE A 183 -4.57 -33.33 -17.64
C PHE A 183 -4.99 -32.78 -19.01
N GLU A 184 -4.18 -31.91 -19.63
CA GLU A 184 -4.42 -31.33 -20.96
C GLU A 184 -4.09 -32.30 -22.13
N ASP A 185 -3.18 -33.26 -21.95
CA ASP A 185 -2.66 -34.13 -23.03
C ASP A 185 -3.13 -35.59 -22.92
N ASP A 186 -3.93 -36.03 -23.90
CA ASP A 186 -4.47 -37.40 -23.96
C ASP A 186 -3.40 -38.47 -24.25
N ASP A 187 -2.33 -38.17 -25.00
CA ASP A 187 -1.26 -39.13 -25.26
C ASP A 187 -0.41 -39.37 -24.00
N ILE A 188 -0.27 -38.37 -23.13
CA ILE A 188 0.33 -38.55 -21.79
C ILE A 188 -0.56 -39.46 -20.92
N LYS A 189 -1.87 -39.19 -20.81
CA LYS A 189 -2.81 -40.01 -20.01
C LYS A 189 -2.93 -41.45 -20.53
N ASN A 190 -2.87 -41.65 -21.84
CA ASN A 190 -2.93 -42.97 -22.46
C ASN A 190 -1.62 -43.77 -22.31
N SER A 191 -0.48 -43.12 -22.04
CA SER A 191 0.83 -43.77 -21.93
C SER A 191 1.33 -43.97 -20.49
N LYS A 192 0.86 -43.19 -19.51
CA LYS A 192 1.34 -43.23 -18.12
C LYS A 192 0.21 -43.03 -17.11
N THR A 193 0.27 -43.74 -15.99
CA THR A 193 -0.60 -43.44 -14.83
C THR A 193 -0.11 -42.19 -14.08
N PRO A 194 -0.96 -41.53 -13.25
CA PRO A 194 -0.53 -40.38 -12.46
C PRO A 194 0.64 -40.70 -11.51
N ASP A 195 0.72 -41.94 -11.01
CA ASP A 195 1.80 -42.37 -10.11
C ASP A 195 3.14 -42.54 -10.85
N GLN A 196 3.12 -43.12 -12.06
CA GLN A 196 4.29 -43.23 -12.93
C GLN A 196 4.81 -41.86 -13.34
N TYR A 197 3.92 -40.97 -13.78
CA TYR A 197 4.28 -39.63 -14.21
C TYR A 197 4.87 -38.78 -13.06
N THR A 198 4.23 -38.79 -11.89
CA THR A 198 4.77 -38.10 -10.69
C THR A 198 6.04 -38.74 -10.15
N HIS A 199 6.28 -40.03 -10.34
CA HIS A 199 7.56 -40.67 -10.02
C HIS A 199 8.69 -40.14 -10.92
N GLU A 200 8.48 -40.11 -12.25
CA GLU A 200 9.46 -39.56 -13.20
C GLU A 200 9.78 -38.08 -12.92
N MET A 201 8.77 -37.25 -12.64
CA MET A 201 8.95 -35.86 -12.23
C MET A 201 9.92 -35.74 -11.05
N ILE A 202 9.77 -36.59 -10.02
CA ILE A 202 10.64 -36.60 -8.85
C ILE A 202 12.03 -37.13 -9.15
N THR A 203 12.18 -38.12 -10.04
CA THR A 203 13.50 -38.58 -10.52
C THR A 203 14.27 -37.45 -11.22
N ILE A 204 13.60 -36.69 -12.09
CA ILE A 204 14.19 -35.52 -12.77
C ILE A 204 14.61 -34.45 -11.76
N LEU A 205 13.72 -34.09 -10.83
CA LEU A 205 14.00 -33.08 -9.79
C LEU A 205 15.16 -33.51 -8.88
N GLN A 206 15.23 -34.79 -8.49
CA GLN A 206 16.34 -35.31 -7.68
C GLN A 206 17.69 -35.19 -8.41
N GLY A 207 17.73 -35.52 -9.70
CA GLY A 207 18.92 -35.36 -10.53
C GLY A 207 19.40 -33.91 -10.62
N LEU A 208 18.47 -32.98 -10.89
CA LEU A 208 18.77 -31.55 -11.01
C LEU A 208 19.19 -30.92 -9.67
N ILE A 209 18.56 -31.30 -8.54
CA ILE A 209 19.02 -30.87 -7.21
C ILE A 209 20.41 -31.44 -6.89
N THR A 210 20.71 -32.68 -7.28
CA THR A 210 22.06 -33.27 -7.12
C THR A 210 23.10 -32.53 -7.96
N GLN A 211 22.73 -32.07 -9.17
CA GLN A 211 23.59 -31.23 -10.01
C GLN A 211 23.84 -29.85 -9.38
N LEU A 212 22.82 -29.19 -8.81
CA LEU A 212 22.98 -27.96 -8.04
C LEU A 212 23.91 -28.15 -6.82
N HIS A 213 23.77 -29.28 -6.10
CA HIS A 213 24.65 -29.60 -4.96
C HIS A 213 26.10 -29.82 -5.38
N SER A 214 26.35 -30.48 -6.52
CA SER A 214 27.71 -30.62 -7.06
C SER A 214 28.37 -29.27 -7.41
N MET A 215 27.55 -28.24 -7.65
CA MET A 215 27.95 -26.84 -7.89
C MET A 215 27.68 -25.94 -6.67
N GLY A 216 27.91 -26.47 -5.47
CA GLY A 216 28.00 -25.68 -4.23
C GLY A 216 26.69 -25.31 -3.54
N ALA A 217 25.51 -25.66 -4.08
CA ALA A 217 24.24 -25.42 -3.39
C ALA A 217 24.15 -26.26 -2.10
N ARG A 218 23.77 -25.63 -0.97
CA ARG A 218 23.66 -26.32 0.34
C ARG A 218 22.38 -26.02 1.11
N LYS A 219 21.82 -24.81 0.99
CA LYS A 219 20.56 -24.41 1.64
C LYS A 219 19.46 -24.33 0.59
N LEU A 220 18.55 -25.29 0.60
CA LEU A 220 17.43 -25.34 -0.34
C LEU A 220 16.14 -24.81 0.31
N VAL A 221 15.30 -24.15 -0.48
CA VAL A 221 13.89 -23.89 -0.18
C VAL A 221 13.08 -24.50 -1.31
N VAL A 222 12.32 -25.55 -1.03
CA VAL A 222 11.62 -26.34 -2.06
C VAL A 222 10.14 -26.35 -1.76
N SER A 223 9.32 -25.97 -2.74
CA SER A 223 7.87 -25.96 -2.61
C SER A 223 7.25 -27.27 -3.08
N GLY A 224 6.24 -27.75 -2.36
CA GLY A 224 5.24 -28.65 -2.93
C GLY A 224 4.38 -27.96 -3.98
N LEU A 225 3.50 -28.73 -4.60
CA LEU A 225 2.43 -28.24 -5.46
C LEU A 225 1.22 -27.86 -4.59
N PRO A 226 0.55 -26.72 -4.89
CA PRO A 226 -0.69 -26.33 -4.20
C PRO A 226 -1.87 -27.21 -4.64
N MET A 227 -3.07 -26.89 -4.16
CA MET A 227 -4.33 -27.48 -4.67
C MET A 227 -4.62 -27.01 -6.10
N LEU A 228 -3.91 -27.57 -7.09
CA LEU A 228 -3.98 -27.17 -8.50
C LEU A 228 -5.41 -27.26 -9.07
N GLY A 229 -6.18 -28.27 -8.65
CA GLY A 229 -7.58 -28.45 -9.04
C GLY A 229 -8.54 -27.40 -8.45
N CYS A 230 -8.12 -26.63 -7.44
CA CYS A 230 -8.88 -25.49 -6.90
C CYS A 230 -8.51 -24.14 -7.55
N THR A 231 -7.58 -24.10 -8.51
CA THR A 231 -7.20 -22.84 -9.16
C THR A 231 -8.35 -22.28 -10.01
N PRO A 232 -8.48 -20.94 -10.17
CA PRO A 232 -9.57 -20.35 -10.94
C PRO A 232 -9.68 -20.85 -12.38
N ALA A 233 -8.56 -21.22 -13.01
CA ALA A 233 -8.53 -21.78 -14.36
C ALA A 233 -9.16 -23.19 -14.43
N GLN A 234 -9.04 -24.01 -13.38
CA GLN A 234 -9.61 -25.36 -13.32
C GLN A 234 -11.06 -25.36 -12.84
N ARG A 235 -11.47 -24.35 -12.05
CA ARG A 235 -12.86 -24.13 -11.63
C ARG A 235 -13.72 -23.45 -12.71
N PHE A 236 -13.10 -22.78 -13.69
CA PHE A 236 -13.78 -22.07 -14.77
C PHE A 236 -14.63 -23.01 -15.64
N GLY A 237 -15.94 -22.76 -15.68
CA GLY A 237 -16.89 -23.57 -16.45
C GLY A 237 -17.46 -24.79 -15.70
N SER A 238 -17.00 -25.07 -14.47
CA SER A 238 -17.67 -26.04 -13.59
C SER A 238 -19.03 -25.53 -13.14
N SER A 239 -20.09 -26.32 -13.29
CA SER A 239 -21.45 -25.94 -12.92
C SER A 239 -21.71 -25.89 -11.40
N THR A 240 -20.79 -26.43 -10.60
CA THR A 240 -20.82 -26.41 -9.13
C THR A 240 -19.69 -25.56 -8.53
N GLU A 241 -18.79 -25.05 -9.37
CA GLU A 241 -17.49 -24.49 -8.99
C GLU A 241 -16.60 -25.41 -8.13
N ASP A 242 -16.83 -26.73 -8.07
CA ASP A 242 -16.00 -27.65 -7.28
C ASP A 242 -14.54 -27.72 -7.77
N CYS A 243 -13.61 -28.08 -6.88
CA CYS A 243 -12.23 -28.36 -7.26
C CYS A 243 -12.09 -29.71 -7.98
N ASN A 244 -11.18 -29.81 -8.95
CA ASN A 244 -10.81 -31.08 -9.56
C ASN A 244 -10.08 -31.99 -8.54
N SER A 245 -10.76 -33.05 -8.10
CA SER A 245 -10.26 -34.02 -7.11
C SER A 245 -9.02 -34.74 -7.58
N ASP A 246 -8.99 -35.17 -8.84
CA ASP A 246 -7.96 -36.08 -9.35
C ASP A 246 -6.64 -35.32 -9.57
N MET A 247 -6.73 -34.05 -9.97
CA MET A 247 -5.59 -33.14 -10.04
C MET A 247 -5.03 -32.84 -8.63
N ASN A 248 -5.89 -32.65 -7.64
CA ASN A 248 -5.47 -32.48 -6.24
C ASN A 248 -4.85 -33.77 -5.66
N ASN A 249 -5.40 -34.95 -5.99
CA ASN A 249 -4.84 -36.25 -5.63
C ASN A 249 -3.44 -36.47 -6.24
N MET A 250 -3.26 -36.10 -7.52
CA MET A 250 -1.97 -36.18 -8.20
C MET A 250 -0.94 -35.21 -7.60
N ALA A 251 -1.34 -33.97 -7.28
CA ALA A 251 -0.49 -33.01 -6.57
C ALA A 251 -0.07 -33.52 -5.18
N SER A 252 -1.00 -34.11 -4.42
CA SER A 252 -0.71 -34.73 -3.12
C SER A 252 0.27 -35.91 -3.24
N SER A 253 0.09 -36.79 -4.23
CA SER A 253 1.02 -37.90 -4.50
C SER A 253 2.43 -37.41 -4.84
N TYR A 254 2.55 -36.37 -5.68
CA TYR A 254 3.83 -35.71 -5.96
C TYR A 254 4.45 -35.13 -4.68
N ASN A 255 3.68 -34.45 -3.82
CA ASN A 255 4.18 -33.86 -2.57
C ASN A 255 4.71 -34.92 -1.59
N GLN A 256 4.06 -36.08 -1.49
CA GLN A 256 4.53 -37.21 -0.68
C GLN A 256 5.86 -37.78 -1.21
N LYS A 257 5.97 -37.97 -2.54
CA LYS A 257 7.20 -38.42 -3.20
C LYS A 257 8.33 -37.37 -3.07
N LEU A 258 8.01 -36.08 -3.16
CA LEU A 258 8.93 -34.95 -2.98
C LEU A 258 9.52 -34.91 -1.57
N SER A 259 8.68 -34.94 -0.53
CA SER A 259 9.12 -34.98 0.87
C SER A 259 10.04 -36.18 1.17
N SER A 260 9.65 -37.35 0.63
CA SER A 260 10.46 -38.58 0.72
C SER A 260 11.83 -38.44 0.05
N MET A 261 11.87 -37.83 -1.14
CA MET A 261 13.09 -37.60 -1.92
C MET A 261 14.03 -36.59 -1.24
N LEU A 262 13.49 -35.48 -0.69
CA LEU A 262 14.28 -34.49 0.06
C LEU A 262 14.89 -35.10 1.33
N SER A 263 14.14 -35.94 2.04
CA SER A 263 14.64 -36.71 3.19
C SER A 263 15.74 -37.71 2.78
N GLY A 264 15.60 -38.35 1.61
CA GLY A 264 16.63 -39.20 1.02
C GLY A 264 17.92 -38.45 0.64
N LEU A 265 17.80 -37.24 0.07
CA LEU A 265 18.94 -36.36 -0.22
C LEU A 265 19.66 -35.94 1.07
N GLN A 266 18.95 -35.53 2.12
CA GLN A 266 19.56 -35.18 3.40
C GLN A 266 20.23 -36.38 4.10
N SER A 267 19.73 -37.59 3.85
CA SER A 267 20.37 -38.84 4.31
C SER A 267 21.62 -39.21 3.49
N SER A 268 21.73 -38.70 2.25
CA SER A 268 22.83 -38.98 1.32
C SER A 268 23.95 -37.92 1.39
N PHE A 269 23.61 -36.69 1.71
CA PHE A 269 24.51 -35.53 1.75
C PHE A 269 24.46 -34.86 3.11
N ASN A 270 25.49 -35.08 3.94
CA ASN A 270 25.53 -34.57 5.32
C ASN A 270 25.69 -33.05 5.44
N ASP A 271 25.95 -32.35 4.34
CA ASP A 271 26.12 -30.89 4.26
C ASP A 271 24.91 -30.17 3.65
N ILE A 272 23.88 -30.89 3.18
CA ILE A 272 22.65 -30.30 2.63
C ILE A 272 21.62 -30.02 3.74
N SER A 273 20.96 -28.88 3.66
CA SER A 273 19.81 -28.49 4.49
C SER A 273 18.70 -27.99 3.59
N TYR A 274 17.45 -28.40 3.85
CA TYR A 274 16.30 -27.89 3.09
C TYR A 274 15.20 -27.36 4.01
N SER A 275 14.37 -26.47 3.46
CA SER A 275 13.05 -26.13 4.00
C SER A 275 12.00 -26.50 2.97
N TYR A 276 11.06 -27.37 3.33
CA TYR A 276 9.93 -27.74 2.49
C TYR A 276 8.74 -26.82 2.78
N ILE A 277 8.12 -26.26 1.74
CA ILE A 277 6.91 -25.45 1.85
C ILE A 277 5.71 -26.28 1.41
N ASP A 278 4.83 -26.62 2.35
CA ASP A 278 3.57 -27.30 2.04
C ASP A 278 2.51 -26.29 1.56
N THR A 279 2.63 -25.90 0.30
CA THR A 279 1.67 -25.01 -0.38
C THR A 279 0.30 -25.65 -0.57
N PHE A 280 0.18 -26.99 -0.46
CA PHE A 280 -1.10 -27.68 -0.50
C PHE A 280 -1.87 -27.41 0.80
N ALA A 281 -1.24 -27.69 1.95
CA ALA A 281 -1.84 -27.44 3.25
C ALA A 281 -2.12 -25.94 3.49
N VAL A 282 -1.18 -25.06 3.11
CA VAL A 282 -1.36 -23.60 3.26
C VAL A 282 -2.51 -23.10 2.38
N LEU A 283 -2.63 -23.53 1.12
CA LEU A 283 -3.74 -23.09 0.27
C LEU A 283 -5.09 -23.69 0.72
N ASN A 284 -5.10 -24.94 1.20
CA ASN A 284 -6.29 -25.55 1.78
C ASN A 284 -6.79 -24.76 3.00
N ASP A 285 -5.89 -24.37 3.90
CA ASP A 285 -6.27 -23.57 5.08
C ASP A 285 -6.78 -22.17 4.70
N ILE A 286 -6.17 -21.53 3.69
CA ILE A 286 -6.65 -20.24 3.15
C ILE A 286 -8.03 -20.36 2.49
N ILE A 287 -8.35 -21.49 1.85
CA ILE A 287 -9.65 -21.74 1.22
C ILE A 287 -10.73 -22.03 2.27
N GLU A 288 -10.49 -23.00 3.16
CA GLU A 288 -11.47 -23.44 4.17
C GLU A 288 -11.68 -22.38 5.27
N ASN A 289 -10.61 -21.71 5.70
CA ASN A 289 -10.62 -20.71 6.77
C ASN A 289 -10.43 -19.28 6.25
N ALA A 290 -10.96 -18.97 5.06
CA ALA A 290 -10.78 -17.66 4.39
C ALA A 290 -11.05 -16.43 5.29
N ALA A 291 -11.99 -16.50 6.23
CA ALA A 291 -12.28 -15.43 7.19
C ALA A 291 -11.11 -15.09 8.15
N ASN A 292 -10.18 -16.02 8.37
CA ASN A 292 -8.94 -15.77 9.12
C ASN A 292 -7.88 -15.07 8.27
N TYR A 293 -8.05 -15.07 6.95
CA TYR A 293 -7.12 -14.55 5.95
C TYR A 293 -7.71 -13.37 5.13
N GLU A 294 -8.93 -12.91 5.44
CA GLU A 294 -9.47 -11.65 4.96
C GLU A 294 -8.51 -10.51 5.34
N GLY A 295 -7.78 -9.99 4.36
CA GLY A 295 -7.01 -8.76 4.52
C GLY A 295 -7.94 -7.66 5.02
N GLN A 296 -7.56 -7.00 6.12
CA GLN A 296 -8.46 -6.22 6.99
C GLN A 296 -9.34 -5.21 6.24
N SER A 297 -10.51 -5.66 5.81
CA SER A 297 -11.48 -4.88 5.05
C SER A 297 -12.59 -4.43 5.98
N VAL A 298 -12.92 -3.14 5.94
CA VAL A 298 -14.12 -2.63 6.61
C VAL A 298 -15.33 -2.85 5.69
N PRO A 299 -16.54 -3.09 6.23
CA PRO A 299 -17.70 -3.41 5.40
C PRO A 299 -18.22 -2.18 4.65
N ALA A 300 -17.98 -0.97 5.16
CA ALA A 300 -18.28 0.29 4.50
C ALA A 300 -17.32 1.43 4.90
N ILE A 301 -17.25 2.44 4.05
CA ILE A 301 -16.56 3.71 4.31
C ILE A 301 -17.50 4.91 4.09
N TYR A 302 -17.76 5.66 5.16
CA TYR A 302 -18.58 6.87 5.15
C TYR A 302 -17.68 8.09 5.16
N ILE A 303 -17.85 8.98 4.17
CA ILE A 303 -16.91 10.07 3.92
C ILE A 303 -17.62 11.42 4.04
N LEU A 304 -17.14 12.27 4.94
CA LEU A 304 -17.65 13.61 5.20
C LEU A 304 -16.52 14.63 5.03
N GLY A 305 -16.84 15.83 4.56
CA GLY A 305 -15.85 16.88 4.40
C GLY A 305 -16.06 17.85 3.25
N ASP A 306 -14.95 18.45 2.82
CA ASP A 306 -14.87 19.43 1.74
C ASP A 306 -14.44 18.82 0.38
N SER A 307 -13.98 19.67 -0.55
CA SER A 307 -13.57 19.30 -1.91
C SER A 307 -12.40 18.32 -1.98
N LEU A 308 -11.61 18.16 -0.90
CA LEU A 308 -10.56 17.14 -0.82
C LEU A 308 -11.12 15.70 -0.86
N MET A 309 -12.41 15.53 -0.53
CA MET A 309 -13.13 14.25 -0.49
C MET A 309 -14.38 14.20 -1.40
N ASP A 310 -14.76 15.32 -2.03
CA ASP A 310 -15.93 15.35 -2.92
C ASP A 310 -15.70 14.50 -4.17
N VAL A 311 -16.51 13.46 -4.32
CA VAL A 311 -16.51 12.51 -5.45
C VAL A 311 -17.57 12.84 -6.51
N GLY A 312 -18.25 13.99 -6.37
CA GLY A 312 -19.21 14.52 -7.33
C GLY A 312 -20.54 15.01 -6.75
N ASN A 313 -20.71 15.13 -5.42
CA ASN A 313 -21.95 15.64 -4.82
C ASN A 313 -22.30 17.04 -5.34
N ASN A 314 -21.31 17.91 -5.48
CA ASN A 314 -21.52 19.26 -5.99
C ASN A 314 -22.12 19.30 -7.41
N ASN A 315 -21.97 18.24 -8.20
CA ASN A 315 -22.59 18.15 -9.53
C ASN A 315 -24.13 18.22 -9.47
N TYR A 316 -24.73 17.73 -8.37
CA TYR A 316 -26.17 17.64 -8.15
C TYR A 316 -26.76 18.86 -7.42
N ILE A 317 -25.92 19.80 -6.94
CA ILE A 317 -26.38 20.98 -6.22
C ILE A 317 -26.92 22.03 -7.21
N ASN A 318 -28.24 22.19 -7.24
CA ASN A 318 -28.95 23.07 -8.18
C ASN A 318 -28.60 24.56 -8.01
N GLY A 319 -28.05 25.15 -9.06
CA GLY A 319 -27.62 26.56 -9.09
C GLY A 319 -26.27 26.85 -8.41
N SER A 320 -25.46 25.84 -8.08
CA SER A 320 -24.06 26.05 -7.72
C SER A 320 -23.17 26.06 -8.96
N LEU A 321 -22.22 26.99 -9.05
CA LEU A 321 -21.13 26.93 -10.04
C LEU A 321 -19.87 26.21 -9.50
N LEU A 322 -19.83 25.93 -8.19
CA LEU A 322 -18.69 25.31 -7.50
C LEU A 322 -18.68 23.79 -7.74
N LYS A 323 -18.35 23.39 -8.97
CA LYS A 323 -18.31 22.00 -9.44
C LYS A 323 -16.95 21.66 -10.02
N ALA A 324 -16.61 20.37 -10.08
CA ALA A 324 -15.43 19.86 -10.78
C ALA A 324 -15.79 18.85 -11.89
N ASN A 325 -16.96 19.04 -12.53
CA ASN A 325 -17.34 18.37 -13.77
C ASN A 325 -16.99 19.20 -15.02
N TYR A 326 -16.06 20.14 -14.90
CA TYR A 326 -15.44 20.86 -16.02
C TYR A 326 -14.19 20.11 -16.54
N PRO A 327 -13.75 20.36 -17.80
CA PRO A 327 -12.54 19.78 -18.36
C PRO A 327 -11.29 19.83 -17.47
N TYR A 328 -10.32 18.97 -17.78
CA TYR A 328 -9.06 18.75 -17.09
C TYR A 328 -9.17 18.13 -15.69
N ASN A 329 -10.17 18.48 -14.89
CA ASN A 329 -10.48 17.72 -13.67
C ASN A 329 -10.81 16.27 -14.07
N GLY A 330 -10.21 15.27 -13.42
CA GLY A 330 -10.35 13.86 -13.82
C GLY A 330 -9.65 13.45 -15.13
N ILE A 331 -8.73 14.26 -15.70
CA ILE A 331 -7.96 13.91 -16.90
C ILE A 331 -7.14 12.61 -16.77
N ASP A 332 -6.64 12.30 -15.57
CA ASP A 332 -5.89 11.09 -15.24
C ASP A 332 -6.78 9.99 -14.60
N TYR A 333 -8.08 10.25 -14.42
CA TYR A 333 -9.04 9.23 -14.00
C TYR A 333 -9.31 8.26 -15.18
N PRO A 334 -9.59 6.97 -14.94
CA PRO A 334 -9.97 6.03 -16.00
C PRO A 334 -11.04 6.60 -16.97
N GLY A 335 -10.67 6.70 -18.24
CA GLY A 335 -11.50 7.28 -19.31
C GLY A 335 -11.32 8.78 -19.59
N GLY A 336 -10.51 9.50 -18.80
CA GLY A 336 -10.08 10.89 -19.07
C GLY A 336 -11.20 11.93 -19.11
N LYS A 337 -12.27 11.72 -18.33
CA LYS A 337 -13.49 12.56 -18.34
C LYS A 337 -13.68 13.29 -17.01
N PRO A 338 -14.34 14.46 -17.00
CA PRO A 338 -14.68 15.17 -15.77
C PRO A 338 -15.50 14.33 -14.78
N THR A 339 -14.94 14.11 -13.59
CA THR A 339 -15.46 13.18 -12.57
C THR A 339 -16.25 13.85 -11.45
N GLY A 340 -16.21 15.18 -11.34
CA GLY A 340 -16.71 15.89 -10.16
C GLY A 340 -15.73 15.95 -8.97
N ARG A 341 -14.53 15.37 -9.10
CA ARG A 341 -13.45 15.47 -8.10
C ARG A 341 -12.60 16.70 -8.37
N PHE A 342 -12.24 17.43 -7.31
CA PHE A 342 -11.36 18.60 -7.40
C PHE A 342 -9.88 18.19 -7.50
N CYS A 343 -9.55 17.37 -8.51
CA CYS A 343 -8.26 16.73 -8.71
C CYS A 343 -8.05 16.41 -10.21
N ASN A 344 -6.80 16.21 -10.65
CA ASN A 344 -6.51 15.64 -11.98
C ASN A 344 -7.00 14.20 -12.13
N GLY A 345 -7.17 13.45 -11.04
CA GLY A 345 -7.60 12.05 -11.08
C GLY A 345 -8.31 11.64 -9.79
N LYS A 346 -7.88 10.52 -9.19
CA LYS A 346 -8.32 10.07 -7.87
C LYS A 346 -8.02 11.15 -6.82
N ASN A 347 -8.98 11.45 -5.96
CA ASN A 347 -8.75 12.24 -4.75
C ASN A 347 -8.56 11.32 -3.53
N SER A 348 -8.44 11.89 -2.34
CA SER A 348 -8.21 11.12 -1.12
C SER A 348 -9.34 10.14 -0.80
N ALA A 349 -10.58 10.40 -1.22
CA ALA A 349 -11.71 9.50 -1.02
C ALA A 349 -11.63 8.24 -1.91
N ASP A 350 -11.14 8.36 -3.16
CA ASP A 350 -10.83 7.19 -3.99
C ASP A 350 -9.71 6.35 -3.34
N PHE A 351 -8.62 6.98 -2.91
CA PHE A 351 -7.47 6.27 -2.34
C PHE A 351 -7.77 5.61 -0.99
N PHE A 352 -8.64 6.18 -0.15
CA PHE A 352 -9.07 5.50 1.07
C PHE A 352 -9.85 4.22 0.77
N ALA A 353 -10.70 4.23 -0.26
CA ALA A 353 -11.43 3.03 -0.67
C ALA A 353 -10.48 1.96 -1.23
N ASP A 354 -9.52 2.35 -2.09
CA ASP A 354 -8.46 1.46 -2.59
C ASP A 354 -7.72 0.76 -1.44
N LYS A 355 -7.34 1.51 -0.39
CA LYS A 355 -6.57 1.00 0.74
C LYS A 355 -7.31 -0.01 1.63
N VAL A 356 -8.64 -0.01 1.63
CA VAL A 356 -9.45 -0.94 2.43
C VAL A 356 -10.21 -1.97 1.58
N GLY A 357 -9.82 -2.13 0.31
CA GLY A 357 -10.42 -3.13 -0.60
C GLY A 357 -11.86 -2.82 -1.04
N LEU A 358 -12.34 -1.59 -0.85
CA LEU A 358 -13.70 -1.18 -1.23
C LEU A 358 -13.74 -0.45 -2.58
N PRO A 359 -14.85 -0.55 -3.34
CA PRO A 359 -15.12 0.39 -4.43
C PRO A 359 -15.26 1.80 -3.85
N THR A 360 -14.89 2.83 -4.62
CA THR A 360 -15.05 4.22 -4.17
C THR A 360 -16.50 4.52 -3.81
N ALA A 361 -16.70 5.01 -2.59
CA ALA A 361 -18.00 5.42 -2.08
C ALA A 361 -18.67 6.44 -3.02
N PRO A 362 -19.90 6.18 -3.51
CA PRO A 362 -20.59 7.09 -4.43
C PRO A 362 -20.98 8.41 -3.75
N PRO A 363 -21.21 9.50 -4.52
CA PRO A 363 -21.78 10.73 -3.96
C PRO A 363 -23.24 10.51 -3.59
N TYR A 364 -23.62 10.77 -2.33
CA TYR A 364 -24.98 10.61 -1.80
C TYR A 364 -26.07 11.19 -2.71
N LEU A 365 -25.83 12.39 -3.26
CA LEU A 365 -26.82 13.07 -4.11
C LEU A 365 -27.05 12.42 -5.49
N SER A 366 -26.24 11.43 -5.89
CA SER A 366 -26.45 10.68 -7.15
C SER A 366 -27.49 9.57 -7.04
N ASN A 367 -27.65 8.96 -5.86
CA ASN A 367 -28.66 7.94 -5.59
C ASN A 367 -29.21 8.10 -4.17
N THR A 368 -30.01 9.13 -3.93
CA THR A 368 -30.58 9.39 -2.59
C THR A 368 -31.59 8.34 -2.13
N GLY A 369 -31.83 7.26 -2.89
CA GLY A 369 -32.65 6.10 -2.51
C GLY A 369 -31.87 4.87 -2.06
N ASP A 370 -30.53 4.86 -2.15
CA ASP A 370 -29.70 3.70 -1.79
C ASP A 370 -29.69 3.40 -0.28
N VAL A 371 -29.30 2.18 0.08
CA VAL A 371 -28.96 1.76 1.44
C VAL A 371 -27.45 1.96 1.73
N PHE A 372 -26.61 2.01 0.68
CA PHE A 372 -25.17 2.25 0.77
C PHE A 372 -24.40 1.24 1.65
N LEU A 373 -24.68 -0.06 1.46
CA LEU A 373 -24.03 -1.14 2.24
C LEU A 373 -22.50 -1.21 2.12
N LYS A 374 -21.87 -0.56 1.14
CA LYS A 374 -20.40 -0.41 1.04
C LYS A 374 -19.88 1.00 1.37
N GLY A 375 -20.75 1.86 1.89
CA GLY A 375 -20.44 3.24 2.23
C GLY A 375 -20.85 4.25 1.16
N VAL A 376 -20.70 5.53 1.50
CA VAL A 376 -21.19 6.68 0.72
C VAL A 376 -20.42 7.94 1.12
N SER A 377 -20.17 8.82 0.14
CA SER A 377 -19.58 10.13 0.37
C SER A 377 -20.66 11.21 0.41
N PHE A 378 -20.69 11.94 1.52
CA PHE A 378 -21.47 13.16 1.72
C PHE A 378 -20.64 14.43 1.46
N ALA A 379 -19.32 14.29 1.34
CA ALA A 379 -18.38 15.40 1.18
C ALA A 379 -18.73 16.30 -0.03
N SER A 380 -18.50 17.60 0.12
CA SER A 380 -19.04 18.63 -0.78
C SER A 380 -18.04 19.78 -0.94
N GLY A 381 -17.69 20.11 -2.18
CA GLY A 381 -16.73 21.16 -2.49
C GLY A 381 -17.10 22.52 -1.90
N GLY A 382 -16.16 23.13 -1.17
CA GLY A 382 -16.36 24.39 -0.45
C GLY A 382 -17.02 24.26 0.93
N SER A 383 -17.32 23.05 1.40
CA SER A 383 -17.95 22.83 2.71
C SER A 383 -17.10 23.34 3.87
N GLY A 384 -17.77 23.74 4.94
CA GLY A 384 -17.17 24.12 6.20
C GLY A 384 -18.03 23.70 7.40
N LEU A 385 -17.52 24.05 8.58
CA LEU A 385 -18.19 23.83 9.86
C LEU A 385 -19.32 24.84 10.09
N PHE A 386 -19.16 26.10 9.67
CA PHE A 386 -20.26 27.05 9.69
C PHE A 386 -21.18 26.86 8.48
N ASN A 387 -22.50 26.86 8.69
CA ASN A 387 -23.49 26.70 7.60
C ASN A 387 -23.42 27.80 6.51
N SER A 388 -22.80 28.94 6.82
CA SER A 388 -22.53 30.05 5.88
C SER A 388 -21.24 29.87 5.07
N THR A 389 -20.32 28.99 5.47
CA THR A 389 -19.06 28.76 4.75
C THR A 389 -19.33 28.18 3.35
N GLY A 390 -18.59 28.65 2.35
CA GLY A 390 -18.75 28.25 0.95
C GLY A 390 -20.00 28.78 0.23
N GLN A 391 -21.00 29.30 0.96
CA GLN A 391 -22.24 29.84 0.39
C GLN A 391 -22.01 31.21 -0.27
N GLY A 392 -22.77 31.50 -1.32
CA GLY A 392 -22.79 32.79 -2.01
C GLY A 392 -23.76 32.82 -3.19
N LEU A 393 -23.91 33.97 -3.86
CA LEU A 393 -24.93 34.17 -4.91
C LEU A 393 -24.93 33.09 -6.01
N LEU A 394 -23.76 32.57 -6.37
CA LEU A 394 -23.55 31.52 -7.37
C LEU A 394 -22.77 30.31 -6.83
N ARG A 395 -22.68 30.16 -5.50
CA ARG A 395 -22.00 29.05 -4.83
C ARG A 395 -22.90 28.46 -3.76
N LYS A 396 -23.15 27.16 -3.85
CA LYS A 396 -23.86 26.39 -2.83
C LYS A 396 -23.07 25.13 -2.52
N THR A 397 -23.02 24.78 -1.25
CA THR A 397 -22.31 23.61 -0.70
C THR A 397 -23.17 22.95 0.38
N LEU A 398 -22.93 21.68 0.68
CA LEU A 398 -23.49 20.98 1.84
C LEU A 398 -22.57 21.21 3.04
N SER A 399 -23.02 21.94 4.07
CA SER A 399 -22.24 22.10 5.32
C SER A 399 -22.08 20.77 6.04
N LEU A 400 -21.10 20.63 6.94
CA LEU A 400 -20.89 19.38 7.66
C LEU A 400 -22.14 18.93 8.45
N THR A 401 -22.93 19.87 8.97
CA THR A 401 -24.23 19.57 9.59
C THR A 401 -25.18 18.85 8.61
N GLN A 402 -25.35 19.37 7.40
CA GLN A 402 -26.21 18.76 6.38
C GLN A 402 -25.70 17.38 5.94
N GLN A 403 -24.38 17.18 5.93
CA GLN A 403 -23.77 15.88 5.63
C GLN A 403 -24.06 14.84 6.71
N VAL A 404 -24.02 15.22 7.99
CA VAL A 404 -24.41 14.34 9.12
C VAL A 404 -25.93 14.11 9.17
N ASP A 405 -26.74 15.07 8.72
CA ASP A 405 -28.18 14.88 8.56
C ASP A 405 -28.51 13.88 7.43
N TYR A 406 -27.79 13.92 6.30
CA TYR A 406 -27.88 12.89 5.26
C TYR A 406 -27.37 11.52 5.73
N TYR A 407 -26.29 11.47 6.52
CA TYR A 407 -25.88 10.21 7.16
C TYR A 407 -26.96 9.66 8.09
N SER A 408 -27.70 10.52 8.80
CA SER A 408 -28.84 10.08 9.64
C SER A 408 -29.91 9.36 8.79
N MET A 409 -30.20 9.86 7.58
CA MET A 409 -31.13 9.21 6.65
C MET A 409 -30.60 7.88 6.08
N VAL A 410 -29.29 7.68 6.01
CA VAL A 410 -28.65 6.42 5.57
C VAL A 410 -28.62 5.40 6.72
N HIS A 411 -28.29 5.84 7.94
CA HIS A 411 -28.42 5.06 9.17
C HIS A 411 -29.83 4.43 9.29
N ASP A 412 -30.88 5.23 9.12
CA ASP A 412 -32.25 4.73 9.28
C ASP A 412 -32.63 3.66 8.25
N ARG A 413 -32.04 3.70 7.05
CA ARG A 413 -32.20 2.65 6.01
C ARG A 413 -31.38 1.41 6.32
N LEU A 414 -30.17 1.56 6.86
CA LEU A 414 -29.37 0.43 7.34
C LEU A 414 -30.12 -0.29 8.47
N VAL A 415 -30.76 0.45 9.39
CA VAL A 415 -31.64 -0.11 10.44
C VAL A 415 -32.88 -0.80 9.85
N GLN A 416 -33.50 -0.25 8.80
CA GLN A 416 -34.62 -0.90 8.09
C GLN A 416 -34.20 -2.18 7.35
N GLN A 417 -33.01 -2.20 6.73
CA GLN A 417 -32.52 -3.31 5.91
C GLN A 417 -31.86 -4.44 6.71
N LEU A 418 -31.14 -4.11 7.78
CA LEU A 418 -30.32 -5.04 8.58
C LEU A 418 -30.87 -5.30 9.98
N GLY A 419 -31.93 -4.58 10.39
CA GLY A 419 -32.34 -4.47 11.78
C GLY A 419 -31.35 -3.63 12.62
N ALA A 420 -31.79 -3.15 13.78
CA ALA A 420 -30.97 -2.27 14.63
C ALA A 420 -29.63 -2.91 15.05
N ALA A 421 -29.62 -4.20 15.38
CA ALA A 421 -28.41 -4.92 15.78
C ALA A 421 -27.44 -5.13 14.59
N GLY A 422 -27.94 -5.51 13.41
CA GLY A 422 -27.13 -5.67 12.21
C GLY A 422 -26.55 -4.35 11.71
N ALA A 423 -27.34 -3.28 11.75
CA ALA A 423 -26.88 -1.93 11.46
C ALA A 423 -25.78 -1.48 12.44
N GLN A 424 -25.97 -1.69 13.75
CA GLN A 424 -24.94 -1.35 14.75
C GLN A 424 -23.64 -2.13 14.53
N GLN A 425 -23.71 -3.43 14.19
CA GLN A 425 -22.54 -4.27 13.91
C GLN A 425 -21.83 -3.86 12.61
N HIS A 426 -22.58 -3.46 11.59
CA HIS A 426 -22.05 -2.93 10.33
C HIS A 426 -21.32 -1.60 10.55
N LEU A 427 -21.97 -0.66 11.23
CA LEU A 427 -21.48 0.70 11.46
C LEU A 427 -20.31 0.76 12.44
N SER A 428 -20.26 -0.11 13.44
CA SER A 428 -19.12 -0.18 14.37
C SER A 428 -17.83 -0.71 13.72
N ARG A 429 -17.95 -1.58 12.71
CA ARG A 429 -16.82 -2.08 11.90
C ARG A 429 -16.43 -1.13 10.76
N SER A 430 -17.28 -0.17 10.40
CA SER A 430 -17.09 0.76 9.28
C SER A 430 -16.17 1.95 9.61
N LEU A 431 -15.50 2.51 8.59
CA LEU A 431 -14.71 3.75 8.74
C LEU A 431 -15.55 5.01 8.50
N PHE A 432 -15.25 6.06 9.26
CA PHE A 432 -15.81 7.40 9.15
C PHE A 432 -14.69 8.42 8.90
N VAL A 433 -14.48 8.81 7.64
CA VAL A 433 -13.42 9.75 7.25
C VAL A 433 -13.95 11.18 7.26
N ILE A 434 -13.23 12.09 7.93
CA ILE A 434 -13.61 13.51 8.09
C ILE A 434 -12.41 14.41 7.76
N VAL A 435 -12.57 15.30 6.77
CA VAL A 435 -11.66 16.44 6.55
C VAL A 435 -12.45 17.72 6.34
N ILE A 436 -12.24 18.72 7.22
CA ILE A 436 -13.07 19.92 7.26
C ILE A 436 -12.33 21.06 7.98
N GLY A 437 -12.74 22.31 7.71
CA GLY A 437 -12.21 23.52 8.36
C GLY A 437 -11.41 24.44 7.41
N SER A 438 -10.90 23.90 6.29
CA SER A 438 -10.09 24.63 5.32
C SER A 438 -10.81 25.88 4.80
N ASN A 439 -12.07 25.71 4.39
CA ASN A 439 -12.90 26.77 3.84
C ASN A 439 -13.33 27.80 4.89
N ASP A 440 -13.48 27.40 6.16
CA ASP A 440 -13.79 28.32 7.25
C ASP A 440 -12.58 29.22 7.55
N VAL A 441 -11.37 28.67 7.56
CA VAL A 441 -10.13 29.45 7.67
C VAL A 441 -9.95 30.37 6.46
N PHE A 442 -10.14 29.90 5.23
CA PHE A 442 -10.11 30.79 4.06
C PHE A 442 -11.17 31.91 4.17
N ALA A 443 -12.40 31.60 4.60
CA ALA A 443 -13.45 32.58 4.80
C ALA A 443 -13.14 33.63 5.89
N TYR A 444 -12.36 33.29 6.91
CA TYR A 444 -11.91 34.25 7.93
C TYR A 444 -11.00 35.34 7.34
N PHE A 445 -10.11 34.99 6.42
CA PHE A 445 -9.18 35.93 5.78
C PHE A 445 -9.78 36.63 4.55
N ASP A 446 -10.45 35.90 3.65
CA ASP A 446 -10.93 36.41 2.36
C ASP A 446 -12.04 37.48 2.51
N ASN A 447 -12.94 37.34 3.50
CA ASN A 447 -14.08 38.24 3.70
C ASN A 447 -13.70 39.62 4.28
N GLY A 448 -12.42 39.96 4.36
CA GLY A 448 -11.96 41.29 4.76
C GLY A 448 -12.10 41.61 6.25
N ASN A 449 -12.52 40.66 7.09
CA ASN A 449 -12.61 40.79 8.55
C ASN A 449 -11.32 41.36 9.17
N ASN A 450 -10.16 40.94 8.65
CA ASN A 450 -8.85 41.39 9.12
C ASN A 450 -8.33 42.69 8.45
N ARG A 451 -9.00 43.21 7.40
CA ARG A 451 -8.47 44.35 6.60
C ARG A 451 -8.71 45.74 7.20
N ASN A 452 -9.60 45.86 8.21
CA ASN A 452 -10.03 47.15 8.75
C ASN A 452 -9.96 47.25 10.29
N GLY A 453 -9.39 46.26 10.99
CA GLY A 453 -9.32 46.25 12.47
C GLY A 453 -10.67 46.15 13.20
N LYS A 454 -11.80 46.04 12.49
CA LYS A 454 -13.17 45.99 13.04
C LYS A 454 -13.66 44.57 13.35
N ASN A 455 -12.73 43.67 13.66
CA ASN A 455 -13.01 42.26 13.85
C ASN A 455 -13.68 42.03 15.22
N LYS A 456 -14.88 41.44 15.24
CA LYS A 456 -15.61 41.14 16.50
C LYS A 456 -15.21 39.81 17.14
N VAL A 457 -14.44 38.98 16.43
CA VAL A 457 -14.08 37.61 16.83
C VAL A 457 -12.60 37.38 16.54
N THR A 458 -11.83 36.98 17.55
CA THR A 458 -10.40 36.66 17.40
C THR A 458 -10.19 35.31 16.69
N PRO A 459 -8.99 35.01 16.15
CA PRO A 459 -8.71 33.71 15.54
C PRO A 459 -8.95 32.53 16.51
N ASP A 460 -8.60 32.68 17.79
CA ASP A 460 -8.89 31.67 18.81
C ASP A 460 -10.39 31.46 19.00
N GLN A 461 -11.16 32.53 19.21
CA GLN A 461 -12.61 32.44 19.38
C GLN A 461 -13.33 31.84 18.17
N TYR A 462 -12.80 32.06 16.96
CA TYR A 462 -13.33 31.47 15.73
C TYR A 462 -13.04 29.97 15.65
N VAL A 463 -11.81 29.57 15.98
CA VAL A 463 -11.41 28.15 16.06
C VAL A 463 -12.16 27.42 17.19
N ASP A 464 -12.38 28.04 18.35
CA ASP A 464 -13.16 27.44 19.45
C ASP A 464 -14.59 27.13 19.03
N GLN A 465 -15.22 27.99 18.23
CA GLN A 465 -16.53 27.74 17.62
C GLN A 465 -16.48 26.58 16.60
N MET A 466 -15.47 26.55 15.73
CA MET A 466 -15.27 25.45 14.78
C MET A 466 -15.16 24.09 15.50
N ILE A 467 -14.32 24.00 16.53
CA ILE A 467 -14.12 22.78 17.32
C ILE A 467 -15.38 22.40 18.09
N THR A 468 -16.12 23.36 18.66
CA THR A 468 -17.40 23.10 19.34
C THR A 468 -18.44 22.48 18.38
N ILE A 469 -18.52 22.98 17.14
CA ILE A 469 -19.42 22.43 16.12
C ILE A 469 -18.99 21.00 15.72
N LEU A 470 -17.69 20.80 15.47
CA LEU A 470 -17.16 19.49 15.08
C LEU A 470 -17.36 18.44 16.19
N GLN A 471 -17.16 18.81 17.46
CA GLN A 471 -17.38 17.92 18.60
C GLN A 471 -18.82 17.39 18.64
N GLY A 472 -19.82 18.28 18.54
CA GLY A 472 -21.23 17.89 18.54
C GLY A 472 -21.62 17.03 17.33
N LEU A 473 -20.99 17.26 16.17
CA LEU A 473 -21.23 16.45 14.97
C LEU A 473 -20.58 15.07 15.04
N VAL A 474 -19.38 14.93 15.61
CA VAL A 474 -18.75 13.62 15.89
C VAL A 474 -19.56 12.85 16.95
N GLN A 475 -20.06 13.53 17.98
CA GLN A 475 -20.97 12.93 18.97
C GLN A 475 -22.28 12.45 18.32
N LYS A 476 -22.86 13.22 17.38
CA LYS A 476 -24.05 12.79 16.62
C LYS A 476 -23.74 11.54 15.77
N LEU A 477 -22.63 11.52 15.04
CA LEU A 477 -22.20 10.33 14.28
C LEU A 477 -22.02 9.10 15.19
N HIS A 478 -21.38 9.26 16.35
CA HIS A 478 -21.19 8.19 17.33
C HIS A 478 -22.52 7.68 17.92
N SER A 479 -23.48 8.56 18.21
CA SER A 479 -24.84 8.17 18.63
C SER A 479 -25.60 7.38 17.56
N LEU A 480 -25.20 7.51 16.29
CA LEU A 480 -25.73 6.83 15.11
C LEU A 480 -24.77 5.71 14.65
N GLY A 481 -24.20 4.97 15.61
CA GLY A 481 -23.46 3.72 15.40
C GLY A 481 -22.00 3.83 14.95
N ALA A 482 -21.50 5.02 14.57
CA ALA A 482 -20.11 5.19 14.15
C ALA A 482 -19.11 4.91 15.29
N ARG A 483 -18.01 4.19 15.02
CA ARG A 483 -16.98 3.87 16.03
C ARG A 483 -15.54 4.13 15.62
N LYS A 484 -15.19 3.92 14.35
CA LYS A 484 -13.83 4.09 13.82
C LYS A 484 -13.73 5.36 12.98
N PHE A 485 -13.09 6.40 13.50
CA PHE A 485 -12.99 7.71 12.87
C PHE A 485 -11.59 7.99 12.30
N VAL A 486 -11.50 8.51 11.09
CA VAL A 486 -10.25 9.01 10.50
C VAL A 486 -10.39 10.52 10.31
N VAL A 487 -9.74 11.29 11.17
CA VAL A 487 -9.93 12.75 11.28
C VAL A 487 -8.66 13.46 10.84
N ILE A 488 -8.78 14.23 9.76
CA ILE A 488 -7.65 14.84 9.06
C ILE A 488 -7.55 16.32 9.47
N GLY A 489 -6.42 16.69 10.07
CA GLY A 489 -6.09 18.06 10.44
C GLY A 489 -5.85 18.95 9.22
N LEU A 490 -5.87 20.27 9.43
CA LEU A 490 -5.60 21.23 8.37
C LEU A 490 -4.13 21.19 7.96
N ALA A 491 -3.88 21.47 6.68
CA ALA A 491 -2.54 21.56 6.13
C ALA A 491 -1.95 22.97 6.30
N SER A 492 -0.79 23.23 5.69
CA SER A 492 -0.17 24.55 5.56
C SER A 492 -0.93 25.46 4.57
N LEU A 493 -2.20 25.78 4.88
CA LEU A 493 -3.16 26.49 4.01
C LEU A 493 -2.62 27.81 3.42
N GLY A 494 -1.83 28.54 4.21
CA GLY A 494 -1.19 29.79 3.79
C GLY A 494 -0.12 29.62 2.70
N CYS A 495 0.35 28.39 2.46
CA CYS A 495 1.29 28.04 1.38
C CYS A 495 0.60 27.59 0.08
N THR A 496 -0.73 27.55 0.01
CA THR A 496 -1.46 27.22 -1.23
C THR A 496 -1.22 28.28 -2.33
N PRO A 497 -1.24 27.91 -3.62
CA PRO A 497 -1.03 28.87 -4.72
C PRO A 497 -1.97 30.07 -4.65
N ALA A 498 -3.24 29.89 -4.23
CA ALA A 498 -4.22 30.95 -4.04
C ALA A 498 -3.83 32.00 -2.98
N GLN A 499 -3.08 31.60 -1.95
CA GLN A 499 -2.60 32.51 -0.91
C GLN A 499 -1.27 33.16 -1.33
N ARG A 500 -0.36 32.39 -1.94
CA ARG A 500 0.88 32.91 -2.54
C ARG A 500 0.63 33.93 -3.66
N PHE A 501 -0.47 33.80 -4.40
CA PHE A 501 -0.93 34.76 -5.42
C PHE A 501 -1.04 36.19 -4.89
N ASN A 502 -1.52 36.34 -3.65
CA ASN A 502 -1.69 37.64 -2.98
C ASN A 502 -0.36 38.21 -2.44
N SER A 503 0.72 37.43 -2.45
CA SER A 503 2.05 37.86 -2.01
C SER A 503 2.90 38.32 -3.20
N ASN A 504 3.61 39.44 -3.03
CA ASN A 504 4.58 39.90 -4.03
C ASN A 504 5.77 38.94 -4.15
N THR A 505 6.25 38.40 -3.02
CA THR A 505 7.38 37.46 -2.92
C THR A 505 6.98 35.98 -3.06
N GLU A 506 5.68 35.68 -3.17
CA GLU A 506 5.12 34.32 -3.23
C GLU A 506 5.32 33.49 -1.95
N ASP A 507 5.66 34.16 -0.84
CA ASP A 507 5.75 33.55 0.50
C ASP A 507 4.40 33.05 1.02
N CYS A 508 4.45 32.14 1.99
CA CYS A 508 3.26 31.64 2.66
C CYS A 508 2.65 32.68 3.62
N ASN A 509 1.33 32.71 3.74
CA ASN A 509 0.64 33.48 4.78
C ASN A 509 0.87 32.86 6.18
N SER A 510 1.69 33.52 7.00
CA SER A 510 2.08 33.11 8.37
C SER A 510 0.90 33.00 9.33
N ASP A 511 -0.04 33.94 9.24
CA ASP A 511 -1.15 34.07 10.18
C ASP A 511 -2.18 32.98 9.92
N MET A 512 -2.42 32.68 8.64
CA MET A 512 -3.28 31.57 8.21
C MET A 512 -2.69 30.22 8.62
N ASN A 513 -1.37 30.02 8.45
CA ASN A 513 -0.68 28.82 8.94
C ASN A 513 -0.74 28.70 10.47
N THR A 514 -0.58 29.81 11.20
CA THR A 514 -0.72 29.85 12.66
C THR A 514 -2.14 29.48 13.10
N MET A 515 -3.16 29.94 12.38
CA MET A 515 -4.56 29.60 12.64
C MET A 515 -4.87 28.11 12.36
N ALA A 516 -4.28 27.54 11.31
CA ALA A 516 -4.36 26.11 11.01
C ALA A 516 -3.72 25.24 12.12
N ILE A 517 -2.52 25.61 12.59
CA ILE A 517 -1.85 24.93 13.72
C ILE A 517 -2.72 24.97 14.99
N LYS A 518 -3.31 26.13 15.31
CA LYS A 518 -4.21 26.27 16.47
C LYS A 518 -5.46 25.40 16.38
N TYR A 519 -6.04 25.25 15.18
CA TYR A 519 -7.14 24.33 14.95
C TYR A 519 -6.69 22.87 15.18
N ASN A 520 -5.56 22.44 14.61
CA ASN A 520 -5.01 21.09 14.77
C ASN A 520 -4.73 20.74 16.25
N GLN A 521 -4.20 21.69 17.02
CA GLN A 521 -3.98 21.55 18.47
C GLN A 521 -5.30 21.35 19.24
N LYS A 522 -6.29 22.22 19.02
CA LYS A 522 -7.60 22.13 19.70
C LYS A 522 -8.43 20.92 19.23
N LEU A 523 -8.28 20.50 17.98
CA LEU A 523 -8.84 19.28 17.41
C LEU A 523 -8.26 18.02 18.09
N THR A 524 -6.95 17.94 18.26
CA THR A 524 -6.31 16.82 18.97
C THR A 524 -6.79 16.73 20.42
N ALA A 525 -6.91 17.88 21.11
CA ALA A 525 -7.47 17.95 22.46
C ALA A 525 -8.95 17.51 22.51
N MET A 526 -9.77 17.91 21.53
CA MET A 526 -11.17 17.49 21.38
C MET A 526 -11.29 15.97 21.19
N LEU A 527 -10.46 15.36 20.33
CA LEU A 527 -10.48 13.91 20.07
C LEU A 527 -10.08 13.10 21.32
N SER A 528 -9.03 13.52 22.02
CA SER A 528 -8.62 12.93 23.31
C SER A 528 -9.72 13.09 24.39
N GLY A 529 -10.39 14.25 24.42
CA GLY A 529 -11.55 14.50 25.27
C GLY A 529 -12.73 13.59 24.94
N LEU A 530 -13.04 13.36 23.66
CA LEU A 530 -14.09 12.43 23.24
C LEU A 530 -13.77 10.98 23.63
N GLN A 531 -12.53 10.53 23.40
CA GLN A 531 -12.09 9.19 23.80
C GLN A 531 -12.15 8.96 25.32
N SER A 532 -11.93 10.01 26.10
CA SER A 532 -12.06 9.95 27.57
C SER A 532 -13.52 9.87 28.06
N ASN A 533 -14.50 10.23 27.23
CA ASN A 533 -15.93 10.29 27.58
C ASN A 533 -16.80 9.25 26.83
N LEU A 534 -16.29 8.64 25.77
CA LEU A 534 -17.01 7.67 24.91
C LEU A 534 -16.17 6.40 24.79
N HIS A 535 -16.38 5.43 25.68
CA HIS A 535 -15.47 4.29 25.87
C HIS A 535 -15.22 3.39 24.65
N ASP A 536 -16.06 3.48 23.61
CA ASP A 536 -15.96 2.69 22.37
C ASP A 536 -15.58 3.52 21.12
N ILE A 537 -15.31 4.83 21.26
CA ILE A 537 -14.79 5.63 20.14
C ILE A 537 -13.29 5.36 19.93
N ASN A 538 -12.93 5.02 18.69
CA ASN A 538 -11.56 4.80 18.26
C ASN A 538 -11.26 5.71 17.06
N TYR A 539 -10.06 6.30 17.02
CA TYR A 539 -9.72 7.24 15.96
C TYR A 539 -8.26 7.16 15.52
N THR A 540 -8.06 7.55 14.26
CA THR A 540 -6.81 8.01 13.69
C THR A 540 -6.92 9.51 13.47
N TYR A 541 -6.04 10.29 14.07
CA TYR A 541 -5.79 11.69 13.74
C TYR A 541 -4.55 11.79 12.85
N PHE A 542 -4.61 12.63 11.82
CA PHE A 542 -3.48 12.95 10.96
C PHE A 542 -3.16 14.45 11.00
N ASP A 543 -1.94 14.80 11.40
CA ASP A 543 -1.45 16.17 11.36
C ASP A 543 -0.89 16.50 9.98
N THR A 544 -1.78 16.93 9.07
CA THR A 544 -1.45 17.28 7.68
C THR A 544 -0.46 18.46 7.60
N TYR A 545 -0.42 19.35 8.60
CA TYR A 545 0.40 20.55 8.58
C TYR A 545 1.90 20.25 8.43
N PRO A 546 2.58 19.52 9.34
CA PRO A 546 4.00 19.22 9.23
C PRO A 546 4.33 18.40 7.98
N VAL A 547 3.47 17.47 7.56
CA VAL A 547 3.71 16.63 6.38
C VAL A 547 3.66 17.45 5.09
N LEU A 548 2.63 18.28 4.89
CA LEU A 548 2.58 19.15 3.70
C LEU A 548 3.68 20.23 3.75
N TYR A 549 4.04 20.72 4.95
CA TYR A 549 5.14 21.66 5.09
C TYR A 549 6.50 21.03 4.70
N ASP A 550 6.79 19.80 5.13
CA ASP A 550 8.01 19.09 4.73
C ASP A 550 8.06 18.80 3.22
N ILE A 551 6.93 18.38 2.62
CA ILE A 551 6.81 18.25 1.16
C ILE A 551 7.15 19.56 0.42
N ILE A 552 6.80 20.71 1.01
CA ILE A 552 7.10 22.05 0.43
C ILE A 552 8.57 22.46 0.64
N GLN A 553 9.24 22.03 1.71
CA GLN A 553 10.67 22.33 1.94
C GLN A 553 11.61 21.35 1.20
N ASN A 554 11.23 20.07 1.15
CA ASN A 554 12.05 18.95 0.67
C ASN A 554 11.40 18.19 -0.51
N PRO A 555 10.92 18.87 -1.57
CA PRO A 555 10.01 18.30 -2.57
C PRO A 555 10.58 17.10 -3.33
N ALA A 556 11.89 17.08 -3.57
CA ALA A 556 12.57 16.00 -4.27
C ALA A 556 12.46 14.64 -3.55
N ASN A 557 12.37 14.63 -2.22
CA ASN A 557 12.18 13.40 -1.42
C ASN A 557 10.83 12.73 -1.69
N TYR A 558 9.87 13.49 -2.22
CA TYR A 558 8.50 13.07 -2.50
C TYR A 558 8.18 12.99 -4.00
N GLY A 559 9.18 13.20 -4.86
CA GLY A 559 9.04 13.18 -6.32
C GLY A 559 8.48 14.47 -6.94
N PHE A 560 8.36 15.55 -6.17
CA PHE A 560 7.86 16.84 -6.68
C PHE A 560 9.00 17.75 -7.18
N ALA A 561 8.69 18.54 -8.21
CA ALA A 561 9.50 19.63 -8.72
C ALA A 561 8.83 21.01 -8.51
N GLU A 562 7.49 21.06 -8.49
CA GLU A 562 6.71 22.31 -8.33
C GLU A 562 5.76 22.22 -7.12
N VAL A 563 5.93 23.15 -6.18
CA VAL A 563 5.24 23.19 -4.86
C VAL A 563 4.73 24.59 -4.45
N LYS A 564 4.81 25.57 -5.37
CA LYS A 564 4.27 26.94 -5.22
C LYS A 564 3.15 27.22 -6.21
N ALA A 565 3.29 26.76 -7.46
CA ALA A 565 2.31 26.95 -8.52
C ALA A 565 1.29 25.81 -8.58
N ALA A 566 0.11 26.11 -9.10
CA ALA A 566 -0.88 25.11 -9.48
C ALA A 566 -0.55 24.53 -10.86
N CYS A 567 -0.83 23.23 -11.07
CA CYS A 567 -0.72 22.63 -12.39
C CYS A 567 -1.75 23.21 -13.38
N CYS A 568 -3.03 23.26 -12.99
CA CYS A 568 -4.14 23.74 -13.79
C CYS A 568 -4.67 25.08 -13.27
N GLY A 569 -4.78 26.06 -14.16
CA GLY A 569 -5.42 27.34 -13.86
C GLY A 569 -5.01 28.47 -14.80
N LEU A 570 -4.90 29.69 -14.26
CA LEU A 570 -4.65 30.92 -15.01
C LEU A 570 -3.85 31.96 -14.20
N GLY A 571 -3.02 32.74 -14.88
CA GLY A 571 -2.30 33.90 -14.31
C GLY A 571 -1.09 33.51 -13.44
N LYS A 572 -0.66 34.42 -12.55
CA LYS A 572 0.45 34.19 -11.61
C LYS A 572 0.23 32.89 -10.83
N LEU A 573 1.24 32.01 -10.76
CA LEU A 573 1.19 30.69 -10.11
C LEU A 573 0.02 29.79 -10.58
N ASN A 574 -0.55 30.05 -11.77
CA ASN A 574 -1.83 29.52 -12.26
C ASN A 574 -3.02 29.74 -11.28
N ALA A 575 -2.89 30.61 -10.29
CA ALA A 575 -3.77 30.67 -9.12
C ALA A 575 -4.91 31.70 -9.22
N GLY A 576 -4.96 32.49 -10.29
CA GLY A 576 -5.96 33.56 -10.47
C GLY A 576 -7.39 33.06 -10.71
N ALA A 577 -7.54 31.80 -11.13
CA ALA A 577 -8.84 31.12 -11.30
C ALA A 577 -8.75 29.66 -10.80
N PHE A 578 -9.89 29.00 -10.65
CA PHE A 578 -9.94 27.54 -10.52
C PHE A 578 -9.70 26.86 -11.87
N CYS A 579 -9.41 25.55 -11.85
CA CYS A 579 -9.29 24.73 -13.05
C CYS A 579 -10.65 24.69 -13.80
N THR A 580 -10.72 25.41 -14.91
CA THR A 580 -11.95 25.77 -15.65
C THR A 580 -11.75 25.52 -17.15
N PRO A 581 -12.80 25.55 -18.00
CA PRO A 581 -12.66 25.27 -19.43
C PRO A 581 -11.69 26.20 -20.20
N LEU A 582 -11.34 27.36 -19.61
CA LEU A 582 -10.39 28.33 -20.17
C LEU A 582 -8.97 28.20 -19.58
N ALA A 583 -8.76 27.31 -18.62
CA ALA A 583 -7.47 27.11 -17.97
C ALA A 583 -6.46 26.39 -18.90
N VAL A 584 -5.17 26.65 -18.65
CA VAL A 584 -4.09 25.77 -19.11
C VAL A 584 -3.74 24.78 -17.99
N TYR A 585 -3.12 23.65 -18.35
CA TYR A 585 -2.61 22.68 -17.38
C TYR A 585 -1.16 22.27 -17.69
N CYS A 586 -0.42 21.90 -16.65
CA CYS A 586 0.99 21.52 -16.73
C CYS A 586 1.21 20.20 -17.52
N PRO A 587 2.35 20.05 -18.22
CA PRO A 587 2.61 18.87 -19.05
C PRO A 587 2.81 17.60 -18.21
N ASN A 588 3.56 17.70 -17.12
CA ASN A 588 3.74 16.61 -16.14
C ASN A 588 2.89 16.89 -14.90
N ARG A 589 1.99 15.96 -14.54
CA ARG A 589 1.06 16.10 -13.40
C ARG A 589 1.51 15.39 -12.14
N THR A 590 2.56 14.57 -12.21
CA THR A 590 3.07 13.81 -11.04
C THR A 590 4.17 14.53 -10.29
N ASP A 591 4.81 15.56 -10.87
CA ASP A 591 5.84 16.39 -10.21
C ASP A 591 5.28 17.70 -9.62
N HIS A 592 3.97 17.95 -9.76
CA HIS A 592 3.27 19.08 -9.14
C HIS A 592 2.55 18.65 -7.86
N LEU A 593 2.71 19.44 -6.80
CA LEU A 593 2.00 19.24 -5.53
C LEU A 593 0.52 19.63 -5.63
N PHE A 594 0.23 20.75 -6.30
CA PHE A 594 -1.09 21.35 -6.39
C PHE A 594 -1.70 21.14 -7.78
N TRP A 595 -2.91 20.57 -7.82
CA TRP A 595 -3.67 20.43 -9.07
C TRP A 595 -4.22 21.78 -9.51
N ASP A 596 -4.96 22.46 -8.64
CA ASP A 596 -5.44 23.82 -8.87
C ASP A 596 -4.93 24.77 -7.78
N LYS A 597 -5.48 25.98 -7.72
CA LYS A 597 -5.04 27.01 -6.79
C LYS A 597 -5.10 26.64 -5.30
N VAL A 598 -5.79 25.58 -4.88
CA VAL A 598 -5.81 25.08 -3.49
C VAL A 598 -5.76 23.56 -3.35
N HIS A 599 -6.22 22.79 -4.33
CA HIS A 599 -6.36 21.33 -4.21
C HIS A 599 -5.08 20.58 -4.59
N PRO A 600 -4.74 19.44 -3.94
CA PRO A 600 -3.59 18.61 -4.27
C PRO A 600 -3.77 17.87 -5.61
N THR A 601 -2.66 17.42 -6.22
CA THR A 601 -2.70 16.44 -7.32
C THR A 601 -3.03 15.03 -6.83
N GLN A 602 -3.36 14.13 -7.76
CA GLN A 602 -3.51 12.70 -7.50
C GLN A 602 -2.26 12.11 -6.83
N GLN A 603 -1.05 12.55 -7.22
CA GLN A 603 0.20 12.11 -6.59
C GLN A 603 0.26 12.53 -5.11
N ALA A 604 -0.04 13.80 -4.83
CA ALA A 604 -0.05 14.32 -3.47
C ALA A 604 -1.15 13.69 -2.60
N ALA A 605 -2.35 13.48 -3.15
CA ALA A 605 -3.43 12.76 -2.48
C ALA A 605 -3.03 11.32 -2.15
N SER A 606 -2.35 10.62 -3.07
CA SER A 606 -1.83 9.27 -2.84
C SER A 606 -0.79 9.25 -1.71
N ILE A 607 0.21 10.13 -1.74
CA ILE A 607 1.25 10.23 -0.69
C ILE A 607 0.63 10.51 0.68
N LEU A 608 -0.32 11.45 0.77
CA LEU A 608 -1.00 11.77 2.03
C LEU A 608 -1.82 10.58 2.54
N VAL A 609 -2.60 9.90 1.70
CA VAL A 609 -3.38 8.72 2.13
C VAL A 609 -2.49 7.52 2.46
N ASN A 610 -1.37 7.30 1.76
CA ASN A 610 -0.35 6.32 2.14
C ASN A 610 0.19 6.62 3.56
N THR A 611 0.49 7.89 3.85
CA THR A 611 0.97 8.32 5.18
C THR A 611 -0.10 8.12 6.25
N ILE A 612 -1.36 8.46 5.99
CA ILE A 612 -2.47 8.23 6.94
C ILE A 612 -2.70 6.74 7.19
N TYR A 613 -2.55 5.90 6.15
CA TYR A 613 -2.87 4.48 6.24
C TYR A 613 -1.89 3.70 7.11
N SER A 614 -0.58 3.86 6.90
CA SER A 614 0.46 3.05 7.56
C SER A 614 1.58 3.87 8.22
N GLY A 615 1.42 5.18 8.37
CA GLY A 615 2.38 6.05 9.05
C GLY A 615 2.39 5.88 10.58
N SER A 616 3.11 6.77 11.26
CA SER A 616 3.37 6.69 12.70
C SER A 616 3.31 8.06 13.39
N PRO A 617 3.38 8.13 14.73
CA PRO A 617 3.67 9.36 15.45
C PRO A 617 5.00 9.99 14.94
N PRO A 618 5.14 11.32 14.96
CA PRO A 618 4.17 12.30 15.45
C PRO A 618 3.01 12.60 14.48
N HIS A 619 3.12 12.22 13.20
CA HIS A 619 2.18 12.65 12.15
C HIS A 619 0.83 11.93 12.21
N VAL A 620 0.81 10.67 12.66
CA VAL A 620 -0.39 9.83 12.77
C VAL A 620 -0.53 9.34 14.21
N THR A 621 -1.63 9.67 14.89
CA THR A 621 -1.83 9.39 16.33
C THR A 621 -3.29 9.11 16.67
N PRO A 622 -3.62 8.40 17.76
CA PRO A 622 -2.76 7.49 18.51
C PRO A 622 -2.33 6.25 17.70
N MET A 623 -3.06 5.95 16.61
CA MET A 623 -2.84 4.81 15.72
C MET A 623 -3.12 5.18 14.27
N ASN A 624 -2.52 4.46 13.31
CA ASN A 624 -2.80 4.62 11.88
C ASN A 624 -4.05 3.84 11.42
N VAL A 625 -4.50 4.04 10.18
CA VAL A 625 -5.75 3.41 9.73
C VAL A 625 -5.61 1.89 9.65
N GLN A 626 -4.45 1.35 9.31
CA GLN A 626 -4.20 -0.10 9.35
C GLN A 626 -4.35 -0.68 10.77
N GLN A 627 -4.00 0.08 11.80
CA GLN A 627 -4.24 -0.31 13.20
C GLN A 627 -5.71 -0.11 13.61
N LEU A 628 -6.37 0.96 13.14
CA LEU A 628 -7.77 1.26 13.44
C LEU A 628 -8.74 0.22 12.84
N ILE A 629 -8.47 -0.26 11.62
CA ILE A 629 -9.28 -1.31 10.98
C ILE A 629 -9.12 -2.68 11.67
N ALA A 630 -8.01 -2.92 12.38
CA ALA A 630 -7.72 -4.15 13.11
C ALA A 630 -8.50 -4.34 14.43
N LEU A 631 -9.17 -3.29 14.93
CA LEU A 631 -9.97 -3.30 16.18
C LEU A 631 -11.35 -3.96 16.04
#